data_AF-A0A960U251-F1
#
_entry.id   AF-A0A960U251-F1
#
_cell.length_a   1.000
_cell.length_b   1.000
_cell.length_c   1.000
_cell.angle_alpha   90.00
_cell.angle_beta   90.00
_cell.angle_gamma   90.00
#
_symmetry.space_group_name_H-M   'P 1'
#
loop_
_entity.id
_entity.type
_entity.pdbx_description
1 polymer ?
#
loop_
_entity_poly.entity_id
_entity_poly.type
_entity_poly.pdbx_seq_one_letter_code
_entity_poly.pdbx_strand_id
1 'polypeptide(L)'
;MSAGALSAGAPVILAACGGGGDTTTSSSSSSSGTSSSSSSSSSSSSTTTTTTGSTGTSSSSSTTTSSSGTCSTIPDETNGPYPADGTNQISGSTVNVLTQSGVVRSDIRSSFGSLSGTASGVPLTLTLKLVNSAASCASLEGLAVYIWHCTADGNYSLYSSGFTNQNFLRGVQVTDANGLVSFTTVFPGCYTGRWPHIHF
;
A
#
# COMPACT_ATOMS: atom_id res chain seq x y z
N MET A 1 -8.48 19.25 -56.28
CA MET A 1 -8.79 17.99 -57.01
C MET A 1 -8.76 16.86 -56.00
N SER A 2 -9.88 16.12 -55.88
CA SER A 2 -10.09 14.84 -55.15
C SER A 2 -9.61 14.78 -53.69
N ALA A 3 -10.44 14.91 -52.65
CA ALA A 3 -11.61 14.11 -52.23
C ALA A 3 -11.31 12.60 -52.08
N GLY A 4 -11.38 12.13 -50.84
CA GLY A 4 -11.39 10.73 -50.43
C GLY A 4 -11.83 10.64 -48.97
N ALA A 5 -13.13 10.45 -48.76
CA ALA A 5 -13.79 10.18 -47.48
C ALA A 5 -14.13 8.68 -47.36
N LEU A 6 -14.51 8.23 -46.15
CA LEU A 6 -15.19 6.97 -45.71
C LEU A 6 -14.40 6.37 -44.52
N SER A 7 -14.97 5.90 -43.42
CA SER A 7 -16.35 5.75 -42.95
C SER A 7 -16.32 5.62 -41.42
N ALA A 8 -17.37 6.11 -40.76
CA ALA A 8 -17.63 5.98 -39.33
C ALA A 8 -18.01 4.53 -38.96
N GLY A 9 -17.63 4.11 -37.75
CA GLY A 9 -18.19 2.96 -37.04
C GLY A 9 -18.76 3.42 -35.71
N ALA A 10 -20.07 3.27 -35.53
CA ALA A 10 -20.81 3.67 -34.34
C ALA A 10 -20.63 2.65 -33.19
N PRO A 11 -20.76 3.08 -31.92
CA PRO A 11 -20.71 2.19 -30.77
C PRO A 11 -22.00 1.38 -30.58
N VAL A 12 -21.84 0.15 -30.09
CA VAL A 12 -22.92 -0.74 -29.63
C VAL A 12 -23.39 -0.24 -28.27
N ILE A 13 -24.66 0.14 -28.18
CA ILE A 13 -25.37 0.47 -26.94
C ILE A 13 -26.00 -0.83 -26.41
N LEU A 14 -25.56 -1.27 -25.22
CA LEU A 14 -26.25 -2.33 -24.49
C LEU A 14 -27.15 -1.67 -23.43
N ALA A 15 -28.44 -1.65 -23.71
CA ALA A 15 -29.49 -1.28 -22.77
C ALA A 15 -29.81 -2.47 -21.85
N ALA A 16 -29.76 -2.26 -20.54
CA ALA A 16 -30.36 -3.16 -19.55
C ALA A 16 -31.52 -2.42 -18.87
N CYS A 17 -32.67 -3.09 -18.82
CA CYS A 17 -33.95 -2.57 -18.32
C CYS A 17 -34.35 -3.32 -17.03
N GLY A 18 -34.78 -2.56 -16.01
CA GLY A 18 -35.82 -2.90 -15.01
C GLY A 18 -35.46 -3.87 -13.88
N GLY A 19 -35.94 -3.72 -12.64
CA GLY A 19 -36.83 -2.70 -12.05
C GLY A 19 -37.13 -3.01 -10.56
N GLY A 20 -37.84 -2.09 -9.89
CA GLY A 20 -38.50 -2.24 -8.58
C GLY A 20 -37.57 -2.14 -7.35
N GLY A 21 -37.64 -1.19 -6.42
CA GLY A 21 -38.76 -0.36 -5.98
C GLY A 21 -39.49 -1.03 -4.83
N ASP A 22 -39.11 -0.72 -3.58
CA ASP A 22 -40.03 -0.63 -2.44
C ASP A 22 -39.40 0.21 -1.32
N THR A 23 -40.07 1.33 -1.05
CA THR A 23 -39.89 2.18 0.13
C THR A 23 -40.84 1.72 1.23
N THR A 24 -40.34 1.42 2.42
CA THR A 24 -41.14 1.53 3.65
C THR A 24 -40.34 2.19 4.77
N THR A 25 -40.90 3.30 5.23
CA THR A 25 -40.52 4.18 6.32
C THR A 25 -40.91 3.60 7.68
N SER A 26 -40.05 3.84 8.69
CA SER A 26 -40.29 3.83 10.15
C SER A 26 -40.68 2.47 10.78
N SER A 27 -40.17 2.06 11.94
CA SER A 27 -40.10 2.80 13.20
C SER A 27 -39.21 2.04 14.19
N SER A 28 -38.64 2.80 15.12
CA SER A 28 -38.04 2.36 16.38
C SER A 28 -38.91 1.43 17.21
N SER A 29 -38.30 0.42 17.84
CA SER A 29 -38.68 -0.01 19.20
C SER A 29 -37.54 -0.79 19.85
N SER A 30 -37.08 -0.24 20.96
CA SER A 30 -36.36 -0.89 22.04
C SER A 30 -37.04 -2.16 22.54
N SER A 31 -36.27 -3.20 22.87
CA SER A 31 -36.54 -4.04 24.05
C SER A 31 -35.29 -4.79 24.49
N SER A 32 -34.89 -4.46 25.71
CA SER A 32 -34.04 -5.20 26.62
C SER A 32 -34.49 -6.65 26.83
N GLY A 33 -33.53 -7.57 26.86
CA GLY A 33 -33.69 -8.94 27.33
C GLY A 33 -32.45 -9.39 28.11
N THR A 34 -32.47 -9.15 29.41
CA THR A 34 -31.58 -9.72 30.42
C THR A 34 -31.77 -11.23 30.55
N SER A 35 -30.69 -11.99 30.71
CA SER A 35 -30.59 -13.13 31.65
C SER A 35 -29.14 -13.59 31.81
N SER A 36 -28.61 -13.39 33.02
CA SER A 36 -27.48 -14.10 33.62
C SER A 36 -27.75 -15.62 33.64
N SER A 37 -26.78 -16.53 33.74
CA SER A 37 -26.14 -16.90 35.01
C SER A 37 -25.02 -17.96 34.82
N SER A 38 -23.90 -17.73 35.53
CA SER A 38 -23.15 -18.66 36.41
C SER A 38 -22.57 -20.01 35.91
N SER A 39 -21.23 -20.00 35.75
CA SER A 39 -20.19 -20.73 36.52
C SER A 39 -20.29 -22.22 36.88
N SER A 40 -19.20 -22.95 36.58
CA SER A 40 -18.45 -23.87 37.48
C SER A 40 -17.17 -24.30 36.73
N SER A 41 -15.94 -23.93 37.11
CA SER A 41 -15.08 -24.36 38.24
C SER A 41 -14.80 -25.87 38.30
N SER A 42 -13.57 -26.27 37.96
CA SER A 42 -12.90 -27.40 38.60
C SER A 42 -11.37 -27.24 38.51
N SER A 43 -10.79 -27.11 39.70
CA SER A 43 -9.37 -27.05 40.04
C SER A 43 -8.76 -28.46 40.09
N SER A 44 -7.44 -28.56 39.86
CA SER A 44 -6.52 -29.57 40.44
C SER A 44 -5.09 -29.12 40.10
N SER A 45 -4.36 -28.48 41.02
CA SER A 45 -3.46 -29.08 42.04
C SER A 45 -2.11 -29.58 41.49
N SER A 46 -1.11 -28.69 41.62
CA SER A 46 0.21 -28.88 42.23
C SER A 46 1.04 -30.14 41.92
N THR A 47 2.25 -29.93 41.36
CA THR A 47 3.45 -30.65 41.81
C THR A 47 4.65 -29.71 41.75
N THR A 48 5.20 -29.44 42.93
CA THR A 48 6.45 -28.72 43.19
C THR A 48 7.62 -29.63 42.82
N THR A 49 8.58 -29.13 42.04
CA THR A 49 9.93 -29.69 42.05
C THR A 49 10.95 -28.56 42.10
N THR A 50 11.63 -28.50 43.23
CA THR A 50 12.74 -27.61 43.56
C THR A 50 14.01 -28.13 42.90
N THR A 51 14.72 -27.30 42.14
CA THR A 51 16.13 -27.55 41.81
C THR A 51 16.93 -26.25 41.86
N THR A 52 17.94 -26.31 42.72
CA THR A 52 18.92 -25.30 43.08
C THR A 52 20.01 -25.16 42.02
N GLY A 53 20.41 -23.91 41.72
CA GLY A 53 21.80 -23.52 41.50
C GLY A 53 22.45 -23.76 40.13
N SER A 54 22.73 -22.67 39.41
CA SER A 54 24.12 -22.22 39.15
C SER A 54 24.13 -21.00 38.22
N THR A 55 24.66 -19.89 38.73
CA THR A 55 25.14 -18.74 37.95
C THR A 55 26.37 -19.16 37.16
N GLY A 56 26.17 -19.51 35.89
CA GLY A 56 27.24 -19.67 34.90
C GLY A 56 27.31 -18.45 34.01
N THR A 57 28.23 -17.52 34.29
CA THR A 57 28.61 -16.45 33.36
C THR A 57 29.27 -17.10 32.14
N SER A 58 28.48 -17.37 31.11
CA SER A 58 29.00 -17.79 29.81
C SER A 58 29.15 -16.54 28.95
N SER A 59 30.38 -16.02 28.85
CA SER A 59 30.75 -15.10 27.78
C SER A 59 30.70 -15.87 26.47
N SER A 60 29.51 -15.92 25.87
CA SER A 60 29.35 -16.35 24.49
C SER A 60 29.91 -15.23 23.61
N SER A 61 31.18 -15.36 23.22
CA SER A 61 31.69 -14.65 22.05
C SER A 61 30.85 -15.08 20.86
N SER A 62 29.88 -14.23 20.49
CA SER A 62 29.15 -14.36 19.26
C SER A 62 30.14 -14.15 18.12
N THR A 63 30.68 -15.24 17.59
CA THR A 63 31.32 -15.21 16.28
C THR A 63 30.22 -14.83 15.29
N THR A 64 30.14 -13.54 14.96
CA THR A 64 29.37 -13.04 13.82
C THR A 64 29.96 -13.71 12.60
N THR A 65 29.35 -14.82 12.20
CA THR A 65 29.59 -15.39 10.88
C THR A 65 28.95 -14.39 9.93
N SER A 66 29.75 -13.42 9.48
CA SER A 66 29.37 -12.53 8.40
C SER A 66 29.19 -13.41 7.17
N SER A 67 27.98 -13.91 6.97
CA SER A 67 27.57 -14.43 5.68
C SER A 67 27.71 -13.26 4.72
N SER A 68 28.78 -13.24 3.93
CA SER A 68 28.90 -12.38 2.77
C SER A 68 27.82 -12.82 1.79
N GLY A 69 26.64 -12.25 1.96
CA GLY A 69 25.53 -12.46 1.05
C GLY A 69 25.91 -11.92 -0.33
N THR A 70 25.47 -12.60 -1.37
CA THR A 70 25.52 -12.10 -2.74
C THR A 70 24.14 -11.55 -3.12
N CYS A 71 24.11 -10.34 -3.65
CA CYS A 71 22.91 -9.68 -4.17
C CYS A 71 23.28 -8.94 -5.45
N SER A 72 22.31 -8.80 -6.35
CA SER A 72 22.45 -8.07 -7.61
C SER A 72 21.71 -6.74 -7.55
N THR A 73 22.07 -5.83 -8.44
CA THR A 73 21.29 -4.62 -8.68
C THR A 73 19.95 -4.99 -9.31
N ILE A 74 18.89 -4.30 -8.90
CA ILE A 74 17.59 -4.37 -9.58
C ILE A 74 17.72 -3.58 -10.90
N PRO A 75 17.21 -4.07 -12.04
CA PRO A 75 17.19 -3.31 -13.28
C PRO A 75 16.42 -1.99 -13.12
N ASP A 76 16.89 -0.92 -13.76
CA ASP A 76 16.15 0.34 -13.84
C ASP A 76 14.92 0.19 -14.74
N GLU A 77 13.83 0.82 -14.33
CA GLU A 77 12.58 0.90 -15.08
C GLU A 77 12.24 2.35 -15.42
N THR A 78 11.46 2.56 -16.47
CA THR A 78 11.01 3.93 -16.79
C THR A 78 10.05 4.46 -15.73
N ASN A 79 10.17 5.74 -15.37
CA ASN A 79 9.22 6.43 -14.48
C ASN A 79 7.76 6.38 -14.97
N GLY A 80 7.55 6.17 -16.27
CA GLY A 80 6.24 6.24 -16.88
C GLY A 80 5.63 7.65 -16.79
N PRO A 81 4.36 7.80 -17.20
CA PRO A 81 3.76 9.12 -17.39
C PRO A 81 3.07 9.70 -16.15
N TYR A 82 3.18 9.08 -14.97
CA TYR A 82 2.42 9.47 -13.76
C TYR A 82 3.24 9.74 -12.47
N PRO A 83 4.53 10.15 -12.52
CA PRO A 83 5.25 10.52 -11.31
C PRO A 83 4.82 11.91 -10.81
N ALA A 84 4.55 12.02 -9.51
CA ALA A 84 4.21 13.26 -8.83
C ALA A 84 5.42 13.80 -8.02
N ASP A 85 6.60 13.76 -8.60
CA ASP A 85 7.87 14.15 -7.99
C ASP A 85 8.37 15.53 -8.46
N GLY A 86 7.54 16.25 -9.23
CA GLY A 86 7.88 17.53 -9.85
C GLY A 86 8.48 17.43 -11.25
N THR A 87 8.69 16.23 -11.79
CA THR A 87 9.20 16.04 -13.17
C THR A 87 8.10 16.13 -14.23
N ASN A 88 6.83 16.09 -13.82
CA ASN A 88 5.69 16.00 -14.72
C ASN A 88 4.66 17.13 -14.49
N GLN A 89 3.87 17.42 -15.51
CA GLN A 89 2.90 18.51 -15.52
C GLN A 89 1.53 18.04 -16.01
N ILE A 90 0.47 18.63 -15.45
CA ILE A 90 -0.91 18.47 -15.92
C ILE A 90 -1.48 19.86 -16.15
N SER A 91 -1.99 20.12 -17.35
CA SER A 91 -2.60 21.40 -17.71
C SER A 91 -1.71 22.62 -17.40
N GLY A 92 -0.40 22.48 -17.63
CA GLY A 92 0.58 23.55 -17.39
C GLY A 92 0.98 23.76 -15.92
N SER A 93 0.53 22.90 -15.01
CA SER A 93 0.93 22.94 -13.59
C SER A 93 1.78 21.72 -13.23
N THR A 94 2.90 21.95 -12.56
CA THR A 94 3.78 20.90 -12.04
C THR A 94 3.07 20.09 -10.96
N VAL A 95 3.12 18.77 -11.07
CA VAL A 95 2.56 17.85 -10.08
C VAL A 95 3.68 17.37 -9.17
N ASN A 96 3.64 17.80 -7.90
CA ASN A 96 4.65 17.43 -6.90
C ASN A 96 4.01 17.19 -5.52
N VAL A 97 3.99 15.93 -5.07
CA VAL A 97 3.56 15.55 -3.72
C VAL A 97 4.71 15.53 -2.72
N LEU A 98 5.96 15.49 -3.18
CA LEU A 98 7.14 15.38 -2.31
C LEU A 98 7.36 16.65 -1.47
N THR A 99 6.78 17.78 -1.89
CA THR A 99 6.79 19.04 -1.15
C THR A 99 5.61 19.19 -0.18
N GLN A 100 4.66 18.24 -0.17
CA GLN A 100 3.46 18.32 0.65
C GLN A 100 3.67 17.68 2.02
N SER A 101 3.21 18.34 3.07
CA SER A 101 3.16 17.74 4.41
C SER A 101 2.26 16.52 4.40
N GLY A 102 2.70 15.46 5.08
CA GLY A 102 1.99 14.17 5.15
C GLY A 102 2.37 13.15 4.08
N VAL A 103 3.27 13.48 3.14
CA VAL A 103 3.74 12.51 2.12
C VAL A 103 4.64 11.41 2.72
N VAL A 104 5.35 11.70 3.81
CA VAL A 104 6.13 10.70 4.56
C VAL A 104 5.17 9.92 5.45
N ARG A 105 4.85 8.68 5.06
CA ARG A 105 3.78 7.87 5.67
C ARG A 105 3.89 6.39 5.30
N SER A 106 3.45 5.52 6.20
CA SER A 106 3.40 4.07 5.95
C SER A 106 2.11 3.62 5.26
N ASP A 107 0.93 4.07 5.72
CA ASP A 107 -0.35 3.76 5.05
C ASP A 107 -0.63 4.77 3.96
N ILE A 108 -0.54 4.36 2.70
CA ILE A 108 -0.73 5.23 1.53
C ILE A 108 -2.12 5.10 0.91
N ARG A 109 -3.06 4.34 1.49
CA ARG A 109 -4.36 4.06 0.87
C ARG A 109 -5.25 5.30 0.74
N SER A 110 -5.11 6.26 1.65
CA SER A 110 -5.92 7.49 1.68
C SER A 110 -5.13 8.71 1.20
N SER A 111 -5.82 9.66 0.58
CA SER A 111 -5.29 11.00 0.32
C SER A 111 -4.93 11.73 1.63
N PHE A 112 -4.18 12.82 1.52
CA PHE A 112 -3.67 13.61 2.64
C PHE A 112 -3.60 15.11 2.33
N GLY A 113 -3.30 15.90 3.36
CA GLY A 113 -3.27 17.35 3.29
C GLY A 113 -4.69 17.89 3.14
N SER A 114 -4.92 18.76 2.17
CA SER A 114 -6.25 19.27 1.83
C SER A 114 -7.06 18.33 0.94
N LEU A 115 -6.46 17.25 0.42
CA LEU A 115 -7.13 16.29 -0.46
C LEU A 115 -7.74 15.15 0.36
N SER A 116 -8.77 14.53 -0.20
CA SER A 116 -9.51 13.44 0.43
C SER A 116 -9.73 12.28 -0.55
N GLY A 117 -10.42 11.23 -0.09
CA GLY A 117 -10.60 9.98 -0.83
C GLY A 117 -9.66 8.86 -0.36
N THR A 118 -10.07 7.62 -0.57
CA THR A 118 -9.31 6.43 -0.22
C THR A 118 -9.46 5.42 -1.34
N ALA A 119 -8.34 4.88 -1.81
CA ALA A 119 -8.33 3.84 -2.82
C ALA A 119 -8.90 2.54 -2.24
N SER A 120 -9.90 1.99 -2.92
CA SER A 120 -10.42 0.66 -2.64
C SER A 120 -9.59 -0.41 -3.36
N GLY A 121 -9.55 -1.62 -2.81
CA GLY A 121 -8.84 -2.75 -3.40
C GLY A 121 -8.46 -3.80 -2.37
N VAL A 122 -7.78 -4.85 -2.83
CA VAL A 122 -7.24 -5.90 -1.96
C VAL A 122 -6.06 -5.32 -1.16
N PRO A 123 -6.07 -5.35 0.18
CA PRO A 123 -4.96 -4.84 0.99
C PRO A 123 -3.64 -5.54 0.69
N LEU A 124 -2.55 -4.78 0.66
CA LEU A 124 -1.19 -5.24 0.44
C LEU A 124 -0.26 -4.57 1.45
N THR A 125 0.59 -5.34 2.12
CA THR A 125 1.76 -4.83 2.83
C THR A 125 2.97 -5.02 1.94
N LEU A 126 3.56 -3.92 1.46
CA LEU A 126 4.78 -3.94 0.66
C LEU A 126 5.96 -3.62 1.56
N THR A 127 6.90 -4.55 1.68
CA THR A 127 8.17 -4.33 2.37
C THR A 127 9.32 -4.40 1.37
N LEU A 128 10.15 -3.37 1.34
CA LEU A 128 11.35 -3.31 0.50
C LEU A 128 12.58 -3.33 1.40
N LYS A 129 13.59 -4.13 1.00
CA LYS A 129 14.90 -4.16 1.66
C LYS A 129 15.95 -3.58 0.73
N LEU A 130 16.56 -2.48 1.14
CA LEU A 130 17.64 -1.83 0.41
C LEU A 130 18.98 -2.34 0.95
N VAL A 131 19.81 -2.82 0.03
CA VAL A 131 21.14 -3.37 0.32
C VAL A 131 22.17 -2.83 -0.67
N ASN A 132 23.42 -2.76 -0.23
CA ASN A 132 24.54 -2.35 -1.06
C ASN A 132 25.22 -3.56 -1.71
N SER A 133 25.03 -3.75 -3.02
CA SER A 133 25.64 -4.84 -3.79
C SER A 133 27.17 -4.76 -3.86
N ALA A 134 27.76 -3.58 -3.69
CA ALA A 134 29.21 -3.39 -3.62
C ALA A 134 29.81 -3.61 -2.22
N ALA A 135 28.97 -3.81 -1.20
CA ALA A 135 29.39 -3.96 0.20
C ALA A 135 28.74 -5.18 0.87
N SER A 136 28.89 -6.37 0.27
CA SER A 136 28.38 -7.65 0.81
C SER A 136 26.90 -7.61 1.21
N CYS A 137 26.08 -6.85 0.48
CA CYS A 137 24.66 -6.67 0.73
C CYS A 137 24.35 -6.05 2.11
N ALA A 138 25.26 -5.20 2.60
CA ALA A 138 25.02 -4.41 3.80
C ALA A 138 23.73 -3.61 3.67
N SER A 139 22.92 -3.63 4.72
CA SER A 139 21.66 -2.86 4.79
C SER A 139 21.93 -1.36 4.67
N LEU A 140 21.06 -0.66 3.94
CA LEU A 140 21.15 0.77 3.70
C LEU A 140 20.12 1.52 4.54
N GLU A 141 20.55 2.16 5.64
CA GLU A 141 19.73 3.01 6.50
C GLU A 141 19.65 4.46 5.99
N GLY A 142 18.54 5.15 6.27
CA GLY A 142 18.42 6.59 6.04
C GLY A 142 18.12 6.99 4.59
N LEU A 143 17.78 6.04 3.71
CA LEU A 143 17.43 6.32 2.32
C LEU A 143 15.93 6.49 2.16
N ALA A 144 15.52 7.59 1.53
CA ALA A 144 14.13 7.83 1.19
C ALA A 144 13.72 6.99 -0.03
N VAL A 145 12.59 6.29 0.10
CA VAL A 145 11.95 5.52 -0.96
C VAL A 145 10.58 6.12 -1.21
N TYR A 146 10.36 6.61 -2.43
CA TYR A 146 9.08 7.14 -2.87
C TYR A 146 8.39 6.10 -3.75
N ILE A 147 7.21 5.65 -3.36
CA ILE A 147 6.42 4.71 -4.17
C ILE A 147 5.15 5.36 -4.71
N TRP A 148 4.75 4.95 -5.92
CA TRP A 148 3.43 5.26 -6.47
C TRP A 148 2.90 4.14 -7.36
N HIS A 149 1.58 4.00 -7.40
CA HIS A 149 0.90 3.06 -8.31
C HIS A 149 -0.54 3.45 -8.60
N CYS A 150 -1.18 2.74 -9.52
CA CYS A 150 -2.59 2.89 -9.84
C CYS A 150 -3.51 2.19 -8.83
N THR A 151 -4.80 2.57 -8.84
CA THR A 151 -5.85 1.82 -8.15
C THR A 151 -6.02 0.41 -8.72
N ALA A 152 -6.85 -0.41 -8.06
CA ALA A 152 -7.27 -1.72 -8.56
C ALA A 152 -7.92 -1.68 -9.96
N ASP A 153 -8.46 -0.52 -10.36
CA ASP A 153 -9.06 -0.28 -11.68
C ASP A 153 -8.11 0.42 -12.67
N GLY A 154 -6.83 0.59 -12.33
CA GLY A 154 -5.84 1.17 -13.24
C GLY A 154 -5.80 2.71 -13.28
N ASN A 155 -6.43 3.41 -12.32
CA ASN A 155 -6.45 4.88 -12.27
C ASN A 155 -5.32 5.45 -11.41
N TYR A 156 -4.69 6.55 -11.85
CA TYR A 156 -3.67 7.24 -11.08
C TYR A 156 -4.24 8.49 -10.40
N SER A 157 -4.05 8.58 -9.09
CA SER A 157 -4.30 9.82 -8.33
C SER A 157 -3.52 10.97 -8.94
N LEU A 158 -4.11 12.17 -8.95
CA LEU A 158 -3.64 13.39 -9.61
C LEU A 158 -3.74 13.42 -11.14
N TYR A 159 -3.82 12.27 -11.83
CA TYR A 159 -3.75 12.21 -13.30
C TYR A 159 -5.05 11.77 -13.98
N SER A 160 -5.64 10.67 -13.52
CA SER A 160 -6.83 10.10 -14.16
C SER A 160 -8.04 11.01 -13.97
N SER A 161 -8.88 11.12 -14.99
CA SER A 161 -10.19 11.80 -14.88
C SER A 161 -10.98 11.24 -13.70
N GLY A 162 -11.55 12.11 -12.87
CA GLY A 162 -12.22 11.75 -11.62
C GLY A 162 -11.30 11.56 -10.40
N PHE A 163 -9.98 11.53 -10.59
CA PHE A 163 -8.98 11.34 -9.53
C PHE A 163 -7.94 12.48 -9.45
N THR A 164 -8.12 13.53 -10.23
CA THR A 164 -7.18 14.68 -10.29
C THR A 164 -7.05 15.45 -8.98
N ASN A 165 -8.07 15.40 -8.12
CA ASN A 165 -8.09 16.04 -6.80
C ASN A 165 -7.82 15.05 -5.65
N GLN A 166 -7.06 13.97 -5.91
CA GLN A 166 -6.71 12.95 -4.92
C GLN A 166 -5.22 12.65 -5.00
N ASN A 167 -4.57 12.31 -3.90
CA ASN A 167 -3.14 11.96 -3.82
C ASN A 167 -2.88 10.64 -3.06
N PHE A 168 -3.89 9.77 -2.96
CA PHE A 168 -3.72 8.41 -2.46
C PHE A 168 -2.67 7.62 -3.26
N LEU A 169 -2.25 6.47 -2.71
CA LEU A 169 -1.34 5.49 -3.30
C LEU A 169 0.01 6.08 -3.73
N ARG A 170 0.43 7.14 -3.02
CA ARG A 170 1.71 7.82 -3.15
C ARG A 170 2.25 8.05 -1.75
N GLY A 171 3.51 7.71 -1.51
CA GLY A 171 4.10 7.93 -0.20
C GLY A 171 5.60 7.71 -0.17
N VAL A 172 6.22 8.32 0.84
CA VAL A 172 7.64 8.24 1.12
C VAL A 172 7.84 7.54 2.45
N GLN A 173 8.82 6.65 2.50
CA GLN A 173 9.37 6.11 3.76
C GLN A 173 10.88 6.22 3.73
N VAL A 174 11.49 6.23 4.91
CA VAL A 174 12.95 6.21 5.07
C VAL A 174 13.35 4.86 5.62
N THR A 175 14.38 4.23 5.04
CA THR A 175 14.85 2.92 5.49
C THR A 175 15.36 2.97 6.93
N ASP A 176 14.98 1.96 7.72
CA ASP A 176 15.49 1.76 9.08
C ASP A 176 16.93 1.19 9.08
N ALA A 177 17.47 0.93 10.27
CA ALA A 177 18.80 0.32 10.46
C ALA A 177 18.98 -1.06 9.80
N ASN A 178 17.88 -1.75 9.49
CA ASN A 178 17.90 -3.03 8.76
C ASN A 178 17.77 -2.84 7.24
N GLY A 179 17.67 -1.61 6.76
CA GLY A 179 17.46 -1.25 5.37
C GLY A 179 16.02 -1.46 4.91
N LEU A 180 15.05 -1.51 5.83
CA LEU A 180 13.66 -1.82 5.52
C LEU A 180 12.79 -0.57 5.45
N VAL A 181 11.90 -0.53 4.46
CA VAL A 181 10.71 0.31 4.46
C VAL A 181 9.48 -0.58 4.33
N SER A 182 8.36 -0.18 4.96
CA SER A 182 7.10 -0.89 4.84
C SER A 182 5.95 0.08 4.59
N PHE A 183 5.10 -0.30 3.64
CA PHE A 183 3.92 0.44 3.22
C PHE A 183 2.66 -0.42 3.33
N THR A 184 1.59 0.16 3.85
CA THR A 184 0.24 -0.40 3.76
C THR A 184 -0.45 0.23 2.55
N THR A 185 -0.85 -0.59 1.58
CA THR A 185 -1.44 -0.17 0.31
C THR A 185 -2.51 -1.15 -0.18
N VAL A 186 -2.91 -1.05 -1.46
CA VAL A 186 -3.75 -2.02 -2.17
C VAL A 186 -3.00 -2.62 -3.37
N PHE A 187 -3.35 -3.84 -3.77
CA PHE A 187 -2.80 -4.46 -4.98
C PHE A 187 -3.21 -3.65 -6.23
N PRO A 188 -2.26 -3.24 -7.10
CA PRO A 188 -2.55 -2.41 -8.27
C PRO A 188 -3.30 -3.19 -9.36
N GLY A 189 -4.09 -2.47 -10.15
CA GLY A 189 -4.74 -3.01 -11.34
C GLY A 189 -3.85 -3.02 -12.57
N CYS A 190 -4.41 -3.51 -13.67
CA CYS A 190 -3.86 -3.29 -15.02
C CYS A 190 -4.38 -1.97 -15.59
N TYR A 191 -3.65 -1.40 -16.54
CA TYR A 191 -4.17 -0.39 -17.46
C TYR A 191 -3.59 -0.65 -18.86
N THR A 192 -4.17 -0.02 -19.89
CA THR A 192 -3.87 -0.35 -21.29
C THR A 192 -2.36 -0.46 -21.57
N GLY A 193 -1.93 -1.67 -21.94
CA GLY A 193 -0.55 -1.98 -22.28
C GLY A 193 0.41 -2.23 -21.10
N ARG A 194 -0.08 -2.28 -19.85
CA ARG A 194 0.76 -2.45 -18.65
C ARG A 194 0.18 -3.47 -17.67
N TRP A 195 1.02 -4.41 -17.24
CA TRP A 195 0.76 -5.34 -16.13
C TRP A 195 0.70 -4.61 -14.79
N PRO A 196 0.12 -5.20 -13.73
CA PRO A 196 0.15 -4.62 -12.38
C PRO A 196 1.57 -4.32 -11.92
N HIS A 197 1.83 -3.12 -11.43
CA HIS A 197 3.16 -2.70 -10.96
C HIS A 197 3.08 -1.59 -9.91
N ILE A 198 4.16 -1.45 -9.15
CA ILE A 198 4.42 -0.36 -8.21
C ILE A 198 5.78 0.23 -8.58
N HIS A 199 5.84 1.54 -8.71
CA HIS A 199 7.09 2.26 -8.96
C HIS A 199 7.80 2.58 -7.63
N PHE A 200 9.13 2.64 -7.64
CA PHE A 200 9.99 3.04 -6.52
C PHE A 200 11.32 3.60 -7.03
#